data_AF-A0A937PKW2-F1
#
_entry.id   AF-A0A937PKW2-F1
#
_cell.length_a   1.000
_cell.length_b   1.000
_cell.length_c   1.000
_cell.angle_alpha   90.00
_cell.angle_beta   90.00
_cell.angle_gamma   90.00
#
_symmetry.space_group_name_H-M   'P 1'
#
loop_
_entity.id
_entity.type
_entity.pdbx_description
1 polymer ?
#
loop_
_entity_poly.entity_id
_entity_poly.type
_entity_poly.pdbx_seq_one_letter_code
_entity_poly.pdbx_strand_id
1 'polypeptide(L)'
;MTKGLQKDDFFLNLEDAGLGLGLPVSWDNESLRRQVIKALRTLEDRYNLIEVEFYHASDAHVTILPVQGESFTIETDTLDPRDKEIPQRLKFLLLVKELLEKEGKDLDSVPQKEIMRRFHIAERTLEKALAGGSEKVID
;
A
#
# COMPACT_ATOMS: atom_id res chain seq x y z
N MET A 1 -2.47 11.56 24.67
CA MET A 1 -2.79 11.21 23.28
C MET A 1 -2.39 12.38 22.41
N THR A 2 -1.20 12.31 21.83
CA THR A 2 -0.54 13.42 21.13
C THR A 2 -1.17 13.56 19.74
N LYS A 3 -1.97 14.61 19.54
CA LYS A 3 -2.43 15.08 18.23
C LYS A 3 -1.28 15.80 17.52
N GLY A 4 -0.87 15.27 16.37
CA GLY A 4 -0.06 15.90 15.32
C GLY A 4 -0.17 14.96 14.12
N LEU A 5 -0.47 15.36 12.87
CA LEU A 5 -0.20 16.57 12.10
C LEU A 5 -1.32 16.73 11.02
N GLN A 6 -1.88 17.94 10.84
CA GLN A 6 -1.93 18.71 9.57
C GLN A 6 -2.75 18.15 8.39
N LYS A 7 -3.81 18.91 8.04
CA LYS A 7 -4.59 18.90 6.77
C LYS A 7 -4.69 17.54 6.09
N ASP A 8 -5.69 16.77 6.49
CA ASP A 8 -6.08 15.51 5.84
C ASP A 8 -6.75 15.75 4.48
N ASP A 9 -6.41 16.82 3.77
CA ASP A 9 -7.00 17.19 2.49
C ASP A 9 -6.00 17.95 1.59
N PHE A 10 -5.98 17.62 0.30
CA PHE A 10 -5.10 18.25 -0.67
C PHE A 10 -5.69 18.25 -2.09
N PHE A 11 -5.24 19.20 -2.91
CA PHE A 11 -5.54 19.20 -4.33
C PHE A 11 -4.49 18.39 -5.09
N LEU A 12 -4.95 17.54 -5.99
CA LEU A 12 -4.12 16.71 -6.84
C LEU A 12 -4.32 17.14 -8.29
N ASN A 13 -3.22 17.49 -8.97
CA ASN A 13 -3.21 17.55 -10.43
C ASN A 13 -3.10 16.11 -10.97
N LEU A 14 -4.07 15.68 -11.79
CA LEU A 14 -4.20 14.31 -12.26
C LEU A 14 -3.11 13.97 -13.29
N GLU A 15 -2.69 14.93 -14.10
CA GLU A 15 -1.63 14.74 -15.10
C GLU A 15 -0.27 14.60 -14.41
N ASP A 16 0.05 15.55 -13.54
CA ASP A 16 1.30 15.55 -12.75
C ASP A 16 1.39 14.31 -11.86
N ALA A 17 0.27 13.91 -11.23
CA ALA A 17 0.22 12.69 -10.44
C ALA A 17 0.46 11.45 -11.31
N GLY A 18 -0.14 11.39 -12.51
CA GLY A 18 0.05 10.28 -13.44
C GLY A 18 1.52 10.11 -13.83
N LEU A 19 2.19 11.22 -14.19
CA LEU A 19 3.60 11.22 -14.53
C LEU A 19 4.49 10.90 -13.32
N GLY A 20 4.18 11.47 -12.14
CA GLY A 20 4.90 11.20 -10.89
C GLY A 20 4.82 9.73 -10.45
N LEU A 21 3.72 9.04 -10.78
CA LEU A 21 3.55 7.60 -10.57
C LEU A 21 4.25 6.74 -11.63
N GLY A 22 4.89 7.35 -12.63
CA GLY A 22 5.63 6.66 -13.68
C GLY A 22 4.76 6.14 -14.83
N LEU A 23 3.55 6.70 -15.04
CA LEU A 23 2.80 6.42 -16.26
C LEU A 23 3.57 6.90 -17.50
N PRO A 24 3.38 6.26 -18.67
CA PRO A 24 4.15 6.60 -19.86
C PRO A 24 3.93 8.05 -20.28
N VAL A 25 5.02 8.80 -20.47
CA VAL A 25 4.99 10.20 -20.97
C VAL A 25 4.41 10.29 -22.38
N SER A 26 4.38 9.17 -23.12
CA SER A 26 3.78 9.08 -24.45
C SER A 26 2.25 9.04 -24.44
N TRP A 27 1.61 8.89 -23.28
CA TRP A 27 0.15 8.93 -23.17
C TRP A 27 -0.35 10.36 -23.27
N ASP A 28 -1.52 10.53 -23.89
CA ASP A 28 -2.20 11.82 -23.87
C ASP A 28 -2.72 12.15 -22.46
N ASN A 29 -2.97 13.44 -22.24
CA ASN A 29 -3.47 13.94 -20.97
C ASN A 29 -4.77 13.24 -20.55
N GLU A 30 -5.66 12.95 -21.50
CA GLU A 30 -6.92 12.26 -21.21
C GLU A 30 -6.69 10.86 -20.64
N SER A 31 -5.77 10.09 -21.22
CA SER A 31 -5.42 8.74 -20.77
C SER A 31 -4.75 8.75 -19.41
N LEU A 32 -3.83 9.69 -19.17
CA LEU A 32 -3.19 9.88 -17.85
C LEU A 32 -4.25 10.16 -16.78
N ARG A 33 -5.12 11.14 -17.03
CA ARG A 33 -6.21 11.52 -16.13
C ARG A 33 -7.15 10.36 -15.85
N ARG A 34 -7.60 9.66 -16.90
CA ARG A 34 -8.51 8.51 -16.78
C ARG A 34 -7.92 7.41 -15.88
N GLN A 35 -6.62 7.14 -16.01
CA GLN A 35 -5.95 6.13 -15.21
C GLN A 35 -5.83 6.55 -13.73
N VAL A 36 -5.50 7.82 -13.47
CA VAL A 36 -5.42 8.35 -12.10
C VAL A 36 -6.81 8.40 -11.44
N ILE A 37 -7.86 8.84 -12.16
CA ILE A 37 -9.26 8.83 -11.69
C ILE A 37 -9.66 7.40 -11.28
N LYS A 38 -9.34 6.41 -12.11
CA LYS A 38 -9.64 5.01 -11.80
C LYS A 38 -8.94 4.54 -10.51
N ALA A 39 -7.68 4.94 -10.31
CA ALA A 39 -6.95 4.62 -9.09
C ALA A 39 -7.57 5.29 -7.86
N LEU A 40 -7.92 6.59 -7.94
CA LEU A 40 -8.56 7.34 -6.86
C LEU A 40 -9.92 6.75 -6.49
N ARG A 41 -10.78 6.45 -7.48
CA ARG A 41 -12.06 5.75 -7.24
C ARG A 41 -11.86 4.38 -6.61
N THR A 42 -10.80 3.66 -6.97
CA THR A 42 -10.50 2.38 -6.29
C THR A 42 -10.13 2.60 -4.83
N LEU A 43 -9.34 3.64 -4.51
CA LEU A 43 -8.98 3.97 -3.12
C LEU A 43 -10.18 4.40 -2.28
N GLU A 44 -11.11 5.15 -2.88
CA GLU A 44 -12.37 5.56 -2.27
C GLU A 44 -13.34 4.38 -2.14
N ASP A 45 -13.86 3.85 -3.26
CA ASP A 45 -14.99 2.92 -3.28
C ASP A 45 -14.63 1.55 -2.70
N ARG A 46 -13.41 1.06 -2.95
CA ARG A 46 -13.03 -0.32 -2.58
C ARG A 46 -12.31 -0.38 -1.24
N TYR A 47 -11.47 0.61 -0.95
CA TYR A 47 -10.61 0.56 0.22
C TYR A 47 -11.03 1.54 1.31
N ASN A 48 -11.93 2.49 1.02
CA ASN A 48 -12.39 3.51 1.97
C ASN A 48 -11.23 4.24 2.66
N LEU A 49 -10.17 4.53 1.89
CA LEU A 49 -8.95 5.17 2.38
C LEU A 49 -8.93 6.69 2.14
N ILE A 50 -9.71 7.15 1.16
CA ILE A 50 -9.83 8.56 0.80
C ILE A 50 -11.27 8.88 0.43
N GLU A 51 -11.63 10.16 0.48
CA GLU A 51 -12.77 10.72 -0.26
C GLU A 51 -12.21 11.56 -1.41
N VAL A 52 -12.86 11.55 -2.57
CA VAL A 52 -12.39 12.34 -3.73
C VAL A 52 -13.50 13.08 -4.47
N GLU A 53 -13.30 14.37 -4.65
CA GLU A 53 -14.15 15.24 -5.46
C GLU A 53 -13.43 15.69 -6.74
N PHE A 54 -14.10 15.58 -7.89
CA PHE A 54 -13.55 15.97 -9.20
C PHE A 54 -14.23 17.25 -9.69
N TYR A 55 -13.44 18.25 -10.10
CA TYR A 55 -13.96 19.51 -10.64
C TYR A 55 -13.60 19.68 -12.12
N HIS A 56 -14.39 20.48 -12.84
CA HIS A 56 -14.26 20.69 -14.29
C HIS A 56 -13.00 21.48 -14.75
N ALA A 57 -12.03 21.73 -13.86
CA ALA A 57 -10.79 22.45 -14.17
C ALA A 57 -9.69 22.22 -13.12
N SER A 58 -10.07 21.91 -11.87
CA SER A 58 -9.18 21.48 -10.79
C SER A 58 -9.37 19.98 -10.53
N ASP A 59 -8.25 19.29 -10.58
CA ASP A 59 -8.18 17.92 -11.06
C ASP A 59 -8.73 16.87 -10.10
N ALA A 60 -8.46 17.00 -8.80
CA ALA A 60 -9.18 16.32 -7.73
C ALA A 60 -8.89 17.01 -6.39
N HIS A 61 -9.88 17.09 -5.51
CA HIS A 61 -9.67 17.34 -4.08
C HIS A 61 -9.78 16.00 -3.36
N VAL A 62 -8.73 15.65 -2.62
CA VAL A 62 -8.59 14.35 -1.97
C VAL A 62 -8.52 14.57 -0.47
N THR A 63 -9.41 13.91 0.27
CA THR A 63 -9.38 13.85 1.73
C THR A 63 -8.85 12.49 2.15
N ILE A 64 -7.85 12.44 3.03
CA ILE A 64 -7.33 11.19 3.60
C ILE A 64 -8.23 10.78 4.76
N LEU A 65 -8.77 9.56 4.71
CA LEU A 65 -9.59 9.04 5.79
C LEU A 65 -8.73 8.36 6.86
N PRO A 66 -9.12 8.43 8.15
CA PRO A 66 -8.45 7.68 9.18
C PRO A 66 -8.60 6.18 8.91
N VAL A 67 -7.47 5.45 8.97
CA VAL A 67 -7.48 3.99 8.84
C VAL A 67 -8.34 3.40 9.95
N GLN A 68 -9.37 2.64 9.56
CA GLN A 68 -10.28 2.00 10.49
C GLN A 68 -9.78 0.61 10.89
N GLY A 69 -10.01 0.24 12.15
CA GLY A 69 -9.64 -1.06 12.69
C GLY A 69 -8.37 -1.06 13.52
N GLU A 70 -7.93 -2.24 13.91
CA GLU A 70 -6.68 -2.43 14.66
C GLU A 70 -5.49 -2.08 13.76
N SER A 71 -4.59 -1.27 14.30
CA SER A 71 -3.34 -0.89 13.63
C SER A 71 -2.16 -1.18 14.53
N PHE A 72 -0.99 -1.35 13.92
CA PHE A 72 0.28 -1.51 14.62
C PHE A 72 1.35 -0.66 13.94
N THR A 73 2.26 -0.15 14.75
CA THR A 73 3.46 0.55 14.27
C THR A 73 4.50 -0.47 13.86
N ILE A 74 5.22 -0.17 12.79
CA ILE A 74 6.35 -0.94 12.28
C ILE A 74 7.55 0.00 12.26
N GLU A 75 8.71 -0.49 12.68
CA GLU A 75 9.95 0.27 12.57
C GLU A 75 10.32 0.38 11.09
N THR A 76 10.52 1.61 10.62
CA THR A 76 10.75 1.94 9.20
C THR A 76 12.03 1.31 8.63
N ASP A 77 12.93 0.95 9.52
CA ASP A 77 14.23 0.37 9.27
C ASP A 77 14.11 -1.02 8.61
N THR A 78 13.04 -1.76 8.95
CA THR A 78 12.75 -3.09 8.39
C THR A 78 12.06 -3.00 7.01
N LEU A 79 11.36 -1.90 6.75
CA LEU A 79 10.49 -1.72 5.58
C LEU A 79 10.49 -0.25 5.15
N ASP A 80 11.37 0.11 4.20
CA ASP A 80 11.18 1.37 3.48
C ASP A 80 10.08 1.17 2.41
N PRO A 81 8.89 1.77 2.57
CA PRO A 81 7.83 1.66 1.57
C PRO A 81 8.25 2.21 0.19
N ARG A 82 9.28 3.08 0.14
CA ARG A 82 9.83 3.68 -1.08
C ARG A 82 10.89 2.82 -1.74
N ASP A 83 11.38 1.78 -1.09
CA ASP A 83 12.32 0.84 -1.70
C ASP A 83 11.62 0.06 -2.82
N LYS A 84 12.06 0.30 -4.06
CA LYS A 84 11.54 -0.35 -5.27
C LYS A 84 12.20 -1.71 -5.51
N GLU A 85 13.29 -2.03 -4.82
CA GLU A 85 14.03 -3.28 -4.95
C GLU A 85 13.40 -4.43 -4.14
N ILE A 86 12.52 -4.11 -3.19
CA ILE A 86 11.73 -5.10 -2.46
C ILE A 86 10.41 -5.34 -3.21
N PRO A 87 10.20 -6.54 -3.78
CA PRO A 87 8.95 -6.87 -4.45
C PRO A 87 7.76 -6.72 -3.49
N GLN A 88 6.60 -6.26 -3.98
CA GLN A 88 5.40 -6.06 -3.17
C GLN A 88 5.05 -7.28 -2.28
N ARG A 89 5.22 -8.50 -2.82
CA ARG A 89 5.00 -9.76 -2.10
C ARG A 89 5.89 -9.92 -0.85
N LEU A 90 7.14 -9.45 -0.94
CA LEU A 90 8.09 -9.51 0.17
C LEU A 90 7.75 -8.43 1.20
N LYS A 91 7.30 -7.25 0.76
CA LYS A 91 6.76 -6.23 1.66
C LYS A 91 5.61 -6.79 2.51
N PHE A 92 4.64 -7.46 1.88
CA PHE A 92 3.56 -8.13 2.60
C PHE A 92 4.05 -9.18 3.60
N LEU A 93 5.03 -10.00 3.24
CA LEU A 93 5.58 -11.00 4.15
C LEU A 93 6.25 -10.38 5.37
N LEU A 94 7.01 -9.29 5.17
CA LEU A 94 7.63 -8.53 6.26
C LEU A 94 6.57 -7.92 7.20
N LEU A 95 5.47 -7.37 6.65
CA LEU A 95 4.35 -6.86 7.46
C LEU A 95 3.70 -7.97 8.31
N VAL A 96 3.51 -9.17 7.72
CA VAL A 96 2.97 -10.33 8.43
C VAL A 96 3.91 -10.79 9.54
N LYS A 97 5.21 -10.86 9.24
CA LYS A 97 6.25 -11.25 10.21
C LYS A 97 6.26 -10.30 11.41
N GLU A 98 6.34 -8.99 11.17
CA GLU A 98 6.34 -7.95 12.21
C GLU A 98 5.09 -8.03 13.10
N LEU A 99 3.92 -8.27 12.51
CA LEU A 99 2.69 -8.43 13.29
C LEU A 99 2.72 -9.69 14.17
N LEU A 100 3.22 -10.82 13.65
CA LEU A 100 3.33 -12.06 14.42
C LEU A 100 4.35 -11.93 15.55
N GLU A 101 5.49 -11.29 15.30
CA GLU A 101 6.51 -11.05 16.32
C GLU A 101 5.96 -10.19 17.47
N LYS A 102 5.15 -9.17 17.15
CA LYS A 102 4.43 -8.37 18.15
C LYS A 102 3.43 -9.19 18.98
N GLU A 103 2.91 -10.28 18.43
CA GLU A 103 2.05 -11.26 19.12
C GLU A 103 2.84 -12.35 19.86
N GLY A 104 4.18 -12.30 19.84
CA GLY A 104 5.05 -13.30 20.43
C GLY A 104 5.09 -14.62 19.64
N LYS A 105 4.76 -14.57 18.34
CA LYS A 105 4.79 -15.71 17.43
C LYS A 105 5.86 -15.50 16.38
N ASP A 106 6.56 -16.57 16.03
CA ASP A 106 7.47 -16.57 14.89
C ASP A 106 6.73 -16.96 13.60
N LEU A 107 7.15 -16.43 12.46
CA LEU A 107 6.52 -16.73 11.16
C LEU A 107 6.51 -18.22 10.85
N ASP A 108 7.61 -18.93 11.13
CA ASP A 108 7.76 -20.36 10.86
C ASP A 108 6.98 -21.22 11.86
N SER A 109 6.58 -20.63 13.00
CA SER A 109 5.74 -21.29 14.01
C SER A 109 4.25 -21.32 13.63
N VAL A 110 3.81 -20.49 12.68
CA VAL A 110 2.40 -20.40 12.27
C VAL A 110 2.16 -21.22 10.99
N PRO A 111 1.16 -22.13 10.97
CA PRO A 111 0.84 -22.89 9.76
C PRO A 111 0.50 -21.96 8.59
N GLN A 112 1.06 -22.21 7.40
CA GLN A 112 0.80 -21.38 6.21
C GLN A 112 -0.70 -21.23 5.89
N LYS A 113 -1.49 -22.28 6.10
CA LYS A 113 -2.96 -22.23 5.95
C LYS A 113 -3.62 -21.22 6.88
N GLU A 114 -3.09 -21.04 8.09
CA GLU A 114 -3.58 -20.04 9.03
C GLU A 114 -3.21 -18.63 8.55
N ILE A 115 -1.97 -18.42 8.09
CA ILE A 115 -1.52 -17.15 7.50
C ILE A 115 -2.42 -16.77 6.32
N MET A 116 -2.62 -17.69 5.37
CA MET A 116 -3.47 -17.48 4.20
C MET A 116 -4.89 -17.07 4.60
N ARG A 117 -5.49 -17.77 5.56
CA ARG A 117 -6.84 -17.49 6.05
C ARG A 117 -6.91 -16.13 6.74
N ARG A 118 -5.95 -15.83 7.62
CA ARG A 118 -5.94 -14.64 8.47
C ARG A 118 -5.71 -13.37 7.66
N PHE A 119 -4.82 -13.42 6.68
CA PHE A 119 -4.44 -12.26 5.86
C PHE A 119 -5.11 -12.25 4.49
N HIS A 120 -6.02 -13.19 4.22
CA HIS A 120 -6.71 -13.34 2.93
C HIS A 120 -5.74 -13.43 1.73
N ILE A 121 -4.64 -14.17 1.90
CA ILE A 121 -3.58 -14.32 0.89
C ILE A 121 -3.76 -15.65 0.15
N ALA A 122 -3.66 -15.61 -1.18
CA ALA A 122 -3.64 -16.81 -2.01
C ALA A 122 -2.35 -17.63 -1.79
N GLU A 123 -2.46 -18.95 -1.78
CA GLU A 123 -1.35 -19.89 -1.53
C GLU A 123 -0.11 -19.58 -2.38
N ARG A 124 -0.31 -19.47 -3.70
CA ARG A 124 0.77 -19.17 -4.66
C ARG A 124 1.48 -17.84 -4.38
N THR A 125 0.80 -16.87 -3.78
CA THR A 125 1.41 -15.58 -3.41
C THR A 125 2.29 -15.75 -2.19
N LEU A 126 1.84 -16.49 -1.18
CA LEU A 126 2.60 -16.79 0.04
C LEU A 126 3.84 -17.64 -0.27
N GLU A 127 3.70 -18.70 -1.07
CA GLU A 127 4.82 -19.56 -1.50
C GLU A 127 5.92 -18.77 -2.18
N LYS A 128 5.55 -17.89 -3.13
CA LYS A 128 6.52 -17.04 -3.85
C LYS A 128 7.17 -15.99 -2.94
N ALA A 129 6.45 -15.52 -1.92
CA ALA A 129 7.01 -14.56 -0.97
C ALA A 129 8.04 -15.24 -0.07
N LEU A 130 7.72 -16.43 0.46
CA LEU A 130 8.62 -17.22 1.28
C LEU A 130 9.88 -17.64 0.51
N ALA A 131 9.73 -18.15 -0.72
CA ALA A 131 10.86 -18.54 -1.57
C ALA A 131 11.77 -17.36 -1.94
N GLY A 132 11.21 -16.16 -2.13
CA GLY A 132 11.99 -14.95 -2.41
C GLY A 132 12.59 -14.28 -1.18
N GLY A 133 12.10 -14.61 0.03
CA GLY A 133 12.70 -14.17 1.29
C GLY A 133 13.99 -14.94 1.61
N SER A 134 14.04 -16.21 1.23
CA SER A 134 15.22 -17.08 1.43
C SER A 134 16.46 -16.64 0.64
N GLU A 135 16.29 -15.92 -0.48
CA GLU A 135 17.41 -15.46 -1.33
C GLU A 135 18.01 -14.12 -0.89
N LYS A 136 17.31 -13.32 -0.05
CA LYS A 136 17.80 -12.00 0.41
C LYS A 136 18.36 -11.99 1.83
N VAL A 137 18.43 -13.13 2.51
CA VAL A 137 19.19 -13.26 3.77
C VAL A 137 20.63 -13.61 3.42
N ILE A 138 21.42 -12.61 3.05
CA ILE A 138 22.89 -12.69 3.03
C ILE A 138 23.39 -11.52 3.85
N ASP A 139 24.08 -11.86 4.95
CA ASP A 139 24.81 -11.06 5.95
C ASP A 139 24.84 -9.53 5.83
#